data_AF-A0A1B9VBM3-F1
#
_entry.id   AF-A0A1B9VBM3-F1
#
_cell.length_a   1.000
_cell.length_b   1.000
_cell.length_c   1.000
_cell.angle_alpha   90.00
_cell.angle_beta   90.00
_cell.angle_gamma   90.00
#
_symmetry.space_group_name_H-M   'P 1'
#
loop_
_entity.id
_entity.type
_entity.pdbx_description
1 polymer ?
#
loop_
_entity_poly.entity_id
_entity_poly.type
_entity_poly.pdbx_seq_one_letter_code
_entity_poly.pdbx_strand_id
1 'polypeptide(L)'
;EMGENVTLWHSLNGFRRNPGQLGAIGVVLMLFFLAWTRIAMLLFALFYNGSVPSLDVLVWETFFSRDAITFLITGTILGGVLAMMVFAITVVSIPLLVDRDIDVITALIISVAAFRKNWRVLTGWAAMIAVMAACGMVVFLLGLAVMMPLLGYSSWHAYRGLIDTEKAEARRLRRVVP
;
A
#
# COMPACT_ATOMS: atom_id res chain seq x y z
N GLU A 1 9.94 -21.53 7.31
CA GLU A 1 8.79 -22.47 7.37
C GLU A 1 8.65 -23.41 6.16
N MET A 2 9.66 -23.57 5.28
CA MET A 2 9.73 -24.70 4.32
C MET A 2 11.09 -25.44 4.35
N GLY A 3 11.95 -25.17 5.35
CA GLY A 3 13.28 -25.80 5.46
C GLY A 3 14.30 -25.37 4.39
N GLU A 4 13.92 -24.53 3.44
CA GLU A 4 14.80 -24.01 2.39
C GLU A 4 15.74 -22.91 2.91
N ASN A 5 16.93 -22.83 2.31
CA ASN A 5 17.93 -21.80 2.60
C ASN A 5 17.42 -20.41 2.16
N VAL A 6 16.80 -19.68 3.10
CA VAL A 6 16.29 -18.33 2.86
C VAL A 6 17.48 -17.39 2.68
N THR A 7 17.68 -16.95 1.45
CA THR A 7 18.69 -15.95 1.08
C THR A 7 17.99 -14.70 0.55
N LEU A 8 18.54 -13.51 0.85
CA LEU A 8 18.00 -12.24 0.33
C LEU A 8 17.87 -12.24 -1.20
N TRP A 9 18.78 -12.96 -1.87
CA TRP A 9 18.77 -13.15 -3.32
C TRP A 9 17.55 -13.90 -3.85
N HIS A 10 17.02 -14.87 -3.11
CA HIS A 10 15.78 -15.57 -3.49
C HIS A 10 14.58 -14.62 -3.45
N SER A 11 14.49 -13.75 -2.43
CA SER A 11 13.41 -12.76 -2.32
C SER A 11 13.47 -11.70 -3.43
N LEU A 12 14.66 -11.27 -3.83
CA LEU A 12 14.85 -10.30 -4.92
C LEU A 12 14.53 -10.88 -6.30
N ASN A 13 14.84 -12.16 -6.55
CA ASN A 13 14.55 -12.80 -7.82
C ASN A 13 13.05 -13.05 -8.07
N GLY A 14 12.21 -13.08 -7.03
CA GLY A 14 10.75 -13.19 -7.19
C GLY A 14 10.16 -12.06 -8.04
N PHE A 15 10.70 -10.84 -7.92
CA PHE A 15 10.25 -9.68 -8.70
C PHE A 15 10.60 -9.76 -10.20
N ARG A 16 11.51 -10.64 -10.59
CA ARG A 16 11.91 -10.81 -12.01
C ARG A 16 11.03 -11.77 -12.78
N ARG A 17 10.13 -12.49 -12.11
CA ARG A 17 9.30 -13.51 -12.75
C ARG A 17 8.26 -12.90 -13.69
N ASN A 18 7.63 -11.78 -13.28
CA ASN A 18 6.54 -11.12 -14.01
C ASN A 18 6.78 -9.61 -14.21
N PRO A 19 7.87 -9.18 -14.88
CA PRO A 19 8.26 -7.77 -14.95
C PRO A 19 7.24 -6.91 -15.69
N GLY A 20 6.58 -7.44 -16.73
CA GLY A 20 5.55 -6.72 -17.48
C GLY A 20 4.29 -6.45 -16.65
N GLN A 21 3.82 -7.46 -15.92
CA GLN A 21 2.63 -7.34 -15.06
C GLN A 21 2.88 -6.44 -13.85
N LEU A 22 4.08 -6.53 -13.25
CA LEU A 22 4.51 -5.60 -12.21
C LEU A 22 4.64 -4.17 -12.73
N GLY A 23 5.16 -4.00 -13.95
CA GLY A 23 5.18 -2.71 -14.65
C GLY A 23 3.77 -2.13 -14.85
N ALA A 24 2.79 -2.97 -15.22
CA ALA A 24 1.40 -2.55 -15.37
C ALA A 24 0.78 -2.06 -14.04
N ILE A 25 1.04 -2.75 -12.91
CA ILE A 25 0.69 -2.22 -11.58
C ILE A 25 1.38 -0.90 -11.32
N GLY A 26 2.67 -0.78 -11.69
CA GLY A 26 3.41 0.47 -11.58
C GLY A 26 2.74 1.63 -12.31
N VAL A 27 2.22 1.40 -13.51
CA VAL A 27 1.44 2.40 -14.27
C VAL A 27 0.16 2.77 -13.53
N VAL A 28 -0.58 1.79 -13.00
CA VAL A 28 -1.79 2.07 -12.19
C VAL A 28 -1.45 2.95 -10.99
N LEU A 29 -0.40 2.60 -10.23
CA LEU A 29 0.07 3.38 -9.09
C LEU A 29 0.53 4.79 -9.49
N MET A 30 1.19 4.93 -10.63
CA MET A 30 1.58 6.23 -11.18
C MET A 30 0.35 7.10 -11.45
N LEU A 31 -0.73 6.55 -12.02
CA LEU A 31 -1.97 7.30 -12.25
C LEU A 31 -2.60 7.77 -10.94
N PHE A 32 -2.62 6.94 -9.90
CA PHE A 32 -3.08 7.35 -8.57
C PHE A 32 -2.19 8.45 -7.98
N PHE A 33 -0.86 8.35 -8.13
CA PHE A 33 0.06 9.39 -7.68
C PHE A 33 -0.14 10.71 -8.43
N LEU A 34 -0.35 10.67 -9.75
CA LEU A 34 -0.69 11.86 -10.52
C LEU A 34 -2.03 12.45 -10.09
N ALA A 35 -3.05 11.63 -9.85
CA ALA A 35 -4.32 12.10 -9.30
C ALA A 35 -4.14 12.77 -7.94
N TRP A 36 -3.31 12.19 -7.06
CA TRP A 36 -2.98 12.77 -5.76
C TRP A 36 -2.35 14.16 -5.89
N THR A 37 -1.32 14.30 -6.74
CA THR A 37 -0.66 15.60 -6.92
C THR A 37 -1.62 16.66 -7.45
N ARG A 38 -2.54 16.29 -8.35
CA ARG A 38 -3.61 17.19 -8.81
C ARG A 38 -4.54 17.60 -7.68
N ILE A 39 -4.99 16.67 -6.86
CA ILE A 39 -5.84 16.96 -5.69
C ILE A 39 -5.11 17.89 -4.72
N ALA A 40 -3.85 17.61 -4.40
CA ALA A 40 -3.04 18.43 -3.49
C ALA A 40 -2.86 19.86 -4.00
N MET A 41 -2.58 20.04 -5.30
CA MET A 41 -2.49 21.38 -5.91
C MET A 41 -3.81 22.14 -5.86
N LEU A 42 -4.94 21.47 -6.13
CA LEU A 42 -6.26 22.09 -6.06
C LEU A 42 -6.63 22.49 -4.63
N LEU A 43 -6.33 21.64 -3.65
CA LEU A 43 -6.52 21.96 -2.24
C LEU A 43 -5.67 23.17 -1.84
N PHE A 44 -4.39 23.19 -2.22
CA PHE A 44 -3.52 24.31 -1.93
C PHE A 44 -4.07 25.60 -2.57
N ALA A 45 -4.48 25.57 -3.83
CA ALA A 45 -5.05 26.72 -4.52
C ALA A 45 -6.36 27.21 -3.89
N LEU A 46 -7.23 26.30 -3.43
CA LEU A 46 -8.50 26.64 -2.80
C LEU A 46 -8.33 27.33 -1.45
N PHE A 47 -7.37 26.88 -0.64
CA PHE A 47 -7.15 27.41 0.71
C PHE A 47 -6.22 28.62 0.74
N TYR A 48 -5.25 28.70 -0.16
CA TYR A 48 -4.24 29.78 -0.19
C TYR A 48 -4.44 30.75 -1.36
N ASN A 49 -5.56 30.66 -2.09
CA ASN A 49 -5.95 31.57 -3.18
C ASN A 49 -4.83 31.85 -4.22
N GLY A 50 -3.94 30.87 -4.44
CA GLY A 50 -2.79 30.98 -5.33
C GLY A 50 -1.57 31.77 -4.80
N SER A 51 -1.63 32.35 -3.60
CA SER A 51 -0.45 32.96 -2.96
C SER A 51 0.34 31.89 -2.22
N VAL A 52 1.52 31.54 -2.76
CA VAL A 52 2.45 30.61 -2.10
C VAL A 52 3.21 31.39 -1.03
N PRO A 53 3.06 31.07 0.27
CA PRO A 53 3.88 31.66 1.31
C PRO A 53 5.36 31.38 1.02
N SER A 54 6.24 32.31 1.36
CA SER A 54 7.67 32.06 1.26
C SER A 54 8.08 30.88 2.16
N LEU A 55 9.09 30.10 1.74
CA LEU A 55 9.44 28.81 2.38
C LEU A 55 9.75 28.93 3.88
N ASP A 56 10.20 30.09 4.32
CA ASP A 56 10.48 30.46 5.71
C ASP A 56 9.22 30.55 6.59
N VAL A 57 8.07 30.90 6.02
CA VAL A 57 6.79 31.03 6.74
C VAL A 57 5.82 29.88 6.42
N LEU A 58 6.08 29.14 5.33
CA LEU A 58 5.22 28.05 4.84
C LEU A 58 4.91 27.01 5.91
N VAL A 59 5.89 26.57 6.71
CA VAL A 59 5.66 25.60 7.79
C VAL A 59 4.78 26.21 8.88
N TRP A 60 5.02 27.45 9.27
CA TRP A 60 4.23 28.10 10.31
C TRP A 60 2.79 28.33 9.87
N GLU A 61 2.58 28.87 8.67
CA GLU A 61 1.24 29.09 8.13
C GLU A 61 0.49 27.79 7.85
N THR A 62 1.18 26.74 7.38
CA THR A 62 0.55 25.45 7.02
C THR A 62 0.19 24.59 8.23
N PHE A 63 0.84 24.77 9.38
CA PHE A 63 0.57 23.96 10.57
C PHE A 63 -0.10 24.74 11.71
N PHE A 64 0.08 26.06 11.80
CA PHE A 64 -0.32 26.85 12.97
C PHE A 64 -1.32 27.98 12.67
N SER A 65 -1.69 28.22 11.40
CA SER A 65 -2.79 29.14 11.06
C SER A 65 -4.17 28.49 11.28
N ARG A 66 -5.22 29.30 11.50
CA ARG A 66 -6.60 28.80 11.66
C ARG A 66 -7.09 28.05 10.42
N ASP A 67 -6.75 28.53 9.23
CA ASP A 67 -7.13 27.89 7.97
C ASP A 67 -6.31 26.63 7.67
N ALA A 68 -5.14 26.51 8.29
CA ALA A 68 -4.24 25.37 8.13
C ALA A 68 -4.81 24.07 8.69
N ILE A 69 -5.54 24.12 9.82
CA ILE A 69 -6.16 22.92 10.39
C ILE A 69 -7.22 22.35 9.43
N THR A 70 -8.07 23.21 8.86
CA THR A 70 -9.08 22.79 7.89
C THR A 70 -8.41 22.21 6.64
N PHE A 71 -7.38 22.88 6.12
CA PHE A 71 -6.58 22.38 4.98
C PHE A 71 -5.98 20.99 5.26
N LEU A 72 -5.36 20.80 6.42
CA LEU A 72 -4.73 19.54 6.82
C LEU A 72 -5.77 18.42 6.99
N ILE A 73 -6.91 18.68 7.62
CA ILE A 73 -7.99 17.70 7.79
C ILE A 73 -8.56 17.30 6.42
N THR A 74 -8.88 18.27 5.57
CA THR A 74 -9.43 18.00 4.23
C THR A 74 -8.43 17.22 3.37
N GLY A 75 -7.16 17.61 3.38
CA GLY A 75 -6.09 16.89 2.68
C GLY A 75 -5.91 15.46 3.19
N THR A 76 -5.97 15.27 4.52
CA THR A 76 -5.86 13.94 5.14
C THR A 76 -7.02 13.04 4.76
N ILE A 77 -8.25 13.55 4.73
CA ILE A 77 -9.44 12.77 4.32
C ILE A 77 -9.33 12.36 2.86
N LEU A 78 -9.03 13.30 1.96
CA LEU A 78 -8.93 13.00 0.53
C LEU A 78 -7.77 12.04 0.22
N GLY A 79 -6.62 12.28 0.85
CA GLY A 79 -5.47 11.37 0.77
C GLY A 79 -5.78 9.99 1.34
N GLY A 80 -6.50 9.92 2.46
CA GLY A 80 -6.93 8.67 3.08
C GLY A 80 -7.89 7.86 2.20
N VAL A 81 -8.84 8.52 1.53
CA VAL A 81 -9.73 7.87 0.55
C VAL A 81 -8.93 7.31 -0.61
N LEU A 82 -8.03 8.10 -1.19
CA LEU A 82 -7.17 7.65 -2.28
C LEU A 82 -6.26 6.48 -1.85
N ALA A 83 -5.64 6.58 -0.68
CA ALA A 83 -4.80 5.55 -0.11
C ALA A 83 -5.58 4.26 0.15
N MET A 84 -6.82 4.34 0.62
CA MET A 84 -7.70 3.18 0.81
C MET A 84 -8.03 2.49 -0.52
N MET A 85 -8.30 3.26 -1.58
CA MET A 85 -8.52 2.71 -2.92
C MET A 85 -7.27 2.00 -3.43
N VAL A 86 -6.10 2.64 -3.34
CA VAL A 86 -4.82 2.05 -3.72
C VAL A 86 -4.53 0.79 -2.91
N PHE A 87 -4.76 0.83 -1.61
CA PHE A 87 -4.57 -0.32 -0.73
C PHE A 87 -5.49 -1.49 -1.12
N ALA A 88 -6.77 -1.23 -1.37
CA ALA A 88 -7.73 -2.27 -1.77
C ALA A 88 -7.31 -2.98 -3.07
N ILE A 89 -6.73 -2.26 -4.02
CA ILE A 89 -6.27 -2.86 -5.28
C ILE A 89 -4.89 -3.53 -5.17
N THR A 90 -4.03 -3.13 -4.22
CA THR A 90 -2.63 -3.59 -4.16
C THR A 90 -2.32 -4.61 -3.08
N VAL A 91 -3.09 -4.65 -1.99
CA VAL A 91 -2.80 -5.48 -0.80
C VAL A 91 -2.65 -6.97 -1.14
N VAL A 92 -3.36 -7.46 -2.16
CA VAL A 92 -3.21 -8.83 -2.65
C VAL A 92 -2.58 -8.89 -4.03
N SER A 93 -2.82 -7.92 -4.92
CA SER A 93 -2.39 -8.04 -6.33
C SER A 93 -0.86 -8.07 -6.49
N ILE A 94 -0.12 -7.25 -5.75
CA ILE A 94 1.34 -7.23 -5.79
C ILE A 94 1.93 -8.57 -5.34
N PRO A 95 1.65 -9.06 -4.11
CA PRO A 95 2.22 -10.34 -3.67
C PRO A 95 1.73 -11.50 -4.54
N LEU A 96 0.51 -11.44 -5.07
CA LEU A 96 -0.02 -12.47 -5.97
C LEU A 96 0.72 -12.51 -7.32
N LEU A 97 1.06 -11.36 -7.91
CA LEU A 97 1.87 -11.30 -9.13
C LEU A 97 3.32 -11.71 -8.91
N VAL A 98 3.85 -11.57 -7.70
CA VAL A 98 5.19 -12.05 -7.35
C VAL A 98 5.17 -13.57 -7.11
N ASP A 99 4.13 -14.08 -6.46
CA ASP A 99 3.96 -15.49 -6.11
C ASP A 99 3.54 -16.35 -7.32
N ARG A 100 2.73 -15.79 -8.24
CA ARG A 100 2.09 -16.54 -9.33
C ARG A 100 2.17 -15.81 -10.65
N ASP A 101 2.26 -16.61 -11.72
CA ASP A 101 2.19 -16.12 -13.10
C ASP A 101 0.72 -15.95 -13.52
N ILE A 102 0.17 -14.77 -13.22
CA ILE A 102 -1.19 -14.37 -13.59
C ILE A 102 -1.20 -12.96 -14.18
N ASP A 103 -2.27 -12.66 -14.92
CA ASP A 103 -2.50 -11.34 -15.48
C ASP A 103 -2.86 -10.28 -14.40
N VAL A 104 -2.44 -9.03 -14.62
CA VAL A 104 -2.67 -7.90 -13.72
C VAL A 104 -4.16 -7.62 -13.47
N ILE A 105 -5.02 -7.68 -14.50
CA ILE A 105 -6.45 -7.42 -14.34
C ILE A 105 -7.05 -8.49 -13.41
N THR A 106 -6.67 -9.75 -13.62
CA THR A 106 -7.08 -10.85 -12.74
C THR A 106 -6.61 -10.63 -11.30
N ALA A 107 -5.36 -10.22 -11.11
CA ALA A 107 -4.80 -9.92 -9.79
C ALA A 107 -5.56 -8.78 -9.07
N LEU A 108 -5.90 -7.71 -9.80
CA LEU A 108 -6.67 -6.57 -9.28
C LEU A 108 -8.08 -6.99 -8.86
N ILE A 109 -8.78 -7.77 -9.69
CA ILE A 109 -10.12 -8.29 -9.37
C ILE A 109 -10.08 -9.14 -8.10
N ILE A 110 -9.09 -10.04 -7.99
CA ILE A 110 -8.90 -10.87 -6.80
C ILE A 110 -8.64 -9.99 -5.57
N SER A 111 -7.82 -8.95 -5.68
CA SER A 111 -7.52 -8.04 -4.58
C SER A 111 -8.76 -7.31 -4.08
N VAL A 112 -9.55 -6.73 -4.99
CA VAL A 112 -10.78 -6.02 -4.62
C VAL A 112 -11.81 -6.98 -4.01
N ALA A 113 -11.94 -8.20 -4.54
CA ALA A 113 -12.82 -9.22 -3.99
C ALA A 113 -12.38 -9.64 -2.56
N ALA A 114 -11.08 -9.86 -2.37
CA ALA A 114 -10.50 -10.18 -1.06
C ALA A 114 -10.68 -9.03 -0.06
N PHE A 115 -10.49 -7.79 -0.50
CA PHE A 115 -10.72 -6.59 0.29
C PHE A 115 -12.17 -6.49 0.73
N ARG A 116 -13.13 -6.59 -0.20
CA ARG A 116 -14.57 -6.52 0.11
C ARG A 116 -15.02 -7.60 1.08
N LYS A 117 -14.52 -8.83 0.92
CA LYS A 117 -14.86 -9.96 1.80
C LYS A 117 -14.33 -9.77 3.22
N ASN A 118 -13.17 -9.12 3.38
CA ASN A 118 -12.47 -8.96 4.66
C ASN A 118 -12.32 -7.49 5.07
N TRP A 119 -13.24 -6.62 4.64
CA TRP A 119 -13.03 -5.17 4.67
C TRP A 119 -12.71 -4.65 6.06
N ARG A 120 -13.36 -5.16 7.11
CA ARG A 120 -13.13 -4.75 8.51
C ARG A 120 -11.71 -5.01 8.98
N VAL A 121 -11.16 -6.18 8.65
CA VAL A 121 -9.81 -6.59 9.05
C VAL A 121 -8.79 -5.80 8.25
N LEU A 122 -9.03 -5.64 6.95
CA LEU A 122 -8.10 -4.99 6.05
C LEU A 122 -8.08 -3.46 6.20
N THR A 123 -9.19 -2.82 6.55
CA THR A 123 -9.18 -1.40 6.93
C THR A 123 -8.44 -1.18 8.25
N GLY A 124 -8.59 -2.09 9.22
CA GLY A 124 -7.78 -2.07 10.45
C GLY A 124 -6.29 -2.24 10.16
N TRP A 125 -5.93 -3.15 9.27
CA TRP A 125 -4.55 -3.32 8.80
C TRP A 125 -4.02 -2.07 8.09
N ALA A 126 -4.80 -1.46 7.20
CA ALA A 126 -4.45 -0.21 6.54
C ALA A 126 -4.22 0.94 7.54
N ALA A 127 -5.07 1.03 8.58
CA ALA A 127 -4.90 2.00 9.65
C ALA A 127 -3.60 1.77 10.44
N MET A 128 -3.25 0.51 10.72
CA MET A 128 -2.00 0.17 11.40
C MET A 128 -0.78 0.54 10.56
N ILE A 129 -0.80 0.27 9.25
CA ILE A 129 0.24 0.71 8.32
C ILE A 129 0.39 2.24 8.36
N ALA A 130 -0.73 2.97 8.32
CA ALA A 130 -0.72 4.44 8.35
C ALA A 130 -0.09 4.98 9.64
N VAL A 131 -0.43 4.40 10.80
CA VAL A 131 0.17 4.78 12.09
C VAL A 131 1.66 4.48 12.12
N MET A 132 2.07 3.28 11.68
CA MET A 132 3.49 2.91 11.64
C MET A 132 4.29 3.80 10.68
N ALA A 133 3.71 4.16 9.53
CA ALA A 133 4.32 5.07 8.58
C ALA A 133 4.45 6.48 9.18
N ALA A 134 3.41 7.00 9.85
CA ALA A 134 3.45 8.28 10.55
C ALA A 134 4.54 8.30 11.63
N CYS A 135 4.63 7.26 12.47
CA CYS A 135 5.70 7.12 13.45
C CYS A 135 7.09 7.07 12.79
N GLY A 136 7.22 6.36 11.67
CA GLY A 136 8.47 6.29 10.91
C GLY A 136 8.92 7.63 10.31
N MET A 137 7.97 8.47 9.90
CA MET A 137 8.25 9.81 9.39
C MET A 137 8.76 10.76 10.49
N VAL A 138 8.26 10.64 11.73
CA VAL A 138 8.74 11.44 12.88
C VAL A 138 10.23 11.24 13.14
N VAL A 139 10.77 10.05 12.85
CA VAL A 139 12.20 9.72 12.98
C VAL A 139 12.96 10.02 11.68
N PHE A 140 12.70 11.19 11.05
CA PHE A 140 13.36 11.69 9.83
C PHE A 140 13.44 10.68 8.68
N LEU A 141 12.36 9.92 8.42
CA LEU A 141 12.29 8.86 7.40
C LEU A 141 13.24 7.67 7.60
N LEU A 142 14.24 7.75 8.50
CA LEU A 142 15.09 6.62 8.87
C LEU A 142 14.28 5.51 9.54
N GLY A 143 13.26 5.89 10.31
CA GLY A 143 12.30 4.93 10.88
C GLY A 143 11.61 4.07 9.80
N LEU A 144 11.38 4.62 8.61
CA LEU A 144 10.79 3.85 7.50
C LEU A 144 11.73 2.78 6.96
N ALA A 145 13.05 2.96 7.02
CA ALA A 145 14.00 1.93 6.57
C ALA A 145 13.87 0.62 7.38
N VAL A 146 13.51 0.74 8.66
CA VAL A 146 13.25 -0.42 9.55
C VAL A 146 11.81 -0.89 9.44
N MET A 147 10.85 0.03 9.36
CA MET A 147 9.43 -0.32 9.26
C MET A 147 9.08 -1.00 7.94
N MET A 148 9.70 -0.63 6.83
CA MET A 148 9.38 -1.16 5.51
C MET A 148 9.62 -2.69 5.41
N PRO A 149 10.78 -3.25 5.82
CA PRO A 149 10.96 -4.70 5.89
C PRO A 149 9.93 -5.39 6.78
N LEU A 150 9.62 -4.81 7.96
CA LEU A 150 8.66 -5.38 8.90
C LEU A 150 7.25 -5.41 8.31
N LEU A 151 6.80 -4.29 7.73
CA LEU A 151 5.51 -4.16 7.06
C LEU A 151 5.39 -5.08 5.86
N GLY A 152 6.48 -5.25 5.10
CA GLY A 152 6.56 -6.20 3.99
C GLY A 152 6.36 -7.63 4.46
N TYR A 153 7.06 -8.05 5.51
CA TYR A 153 6.93 -9.38 6.10
C TYR A 153 5.51 -9.63 6.64
N SER A 154 4.94 -8.71 7.41
CA SER A 154 3.58 -8.86 7.93
C SER A 154 2.53 -8.85 6.83
N SER A 155 2.70 -8.02 5.80
CA SER A 155 1.78 -7.97 4.66
C SER A 155 1.84 -9.24 3.81
N TRP A 156 3.02 -9.88 3.72
CA TRP A 156 3.15 -11.20 3.11
C TRP A 156 2.36 -12.27 3.87
N HIS A 157 2.43 -12.26 5.20
CA HIS A 157 1.64 -13.20 6.03
C HIS A 157 0.15 -12.92 5.92
N ALA A 158 -0.26 -11.64 5.91
CA ALA A 158 -1.65 -11.27 5.67
C ALA A 158 -2.13 -11.78 4.30
N TYR A 159 -1.33 -11.60 3.24
CA TYR A 159 -1.61 -12.14 1.91
C TYR A 159 -1.80 -13.67 1.92
N ARG A 160 -0.88 -14.41 2.54
CA ARG A 160 -0.96 -15.88 2.65
C ARG A 160 -2.18 -16.34 3.44
N GLY A 161 -2.59 -15.61 4.47
CA GLY A 161 -3.81 -15.87 5.22
C GLY A 161 -5.09 -15.59 4.42
N LEU A 162 -5.07 -14.61 3.51
CA LEU A 162 -6.20 -14.27 2.64
C LEU A 162 -6.34 -15.23 1.47
N ILE A 163 -5.22 -15.61 0.85
CA ILE A 163 -5.16 -16.54 -0.28
C ILE A 163 -4.84 -17.91 0.29
N ASP A 164 -5.93 -18.62 0.62
CA ASP A 164 -6.05 -19.94 1.23
C ASP A 164 -5.10 -21.00 0.61
N THR A 165 -3.82 -20.92 0.96
CA THR A 165 -2.82 -21.87 0.45
C THR A 165 -2.92 -23.19 1.24
N GLU A 166 -3.32 -23.11 2.52
CA GLU A 166 -3.57 -24.27 3.37
C GLU A 166 -4.71 -25.16 2.88
N LYS A 167 -5.85 -24.61 2.43
CA LYS A 167 -6.93 -25.47 1.89
C LYS A 167 -6.55 -26.12 0.55
N ALA A 168 -5.73 -25.46 -0.26
CA ALA A 168 -5.21 -26.04 -1.50
C ALA A 168 -4.22 -27.17 -1.21
N GLU A 169 -3.32 -26.99 -0.23
CA GLU A 169 -2.39 -28.01 0.26
C GLU A 169 -3.12 -29.16 0.96
N ALA A 170 -4.08 -28.90 1.84
CA ALA A 170 -4.88 -29.91 2.51
C ALA A 170 -5.72 -30.74 1.52
N ARG A 171 -6.26 -30.11 0.45
CA ARG A 171 -6.87 -30.84 -0.67
C ARG A 171 -5.87 -31.69 -1.45
N ARG A 172 -4.65 -31.19 -1.66
CA ARG A 172 -3.57 -31.94 -2.31
C ARG A 172 -3.15 -33.15 -1.47
N LEU A 173 -2.92 -32.95 -0.18
CA LEU A 173 -2.53 -34.01 0.76
C LEU A 173 -3.61 -35.08 0.88
N ARG A 174 -4.90 -34.71 0.94
CA ARG A 174 -6.03 -35.67 0.88
C ARG A 174 -6.15 -36.42 -0.45
N ARG A 175 -5.54 -35.95 -1.54
CA ARG A 175 -5.52 -36.69 -2.83
C ARG A 175 -4.32 -37.61 -2.96
N VAL A 176 -3.24 -37.33 -2.23
CA VAL A 176 -1.98 -38.09 -2.31
C VAL A 176 -1.92 -39.18 -1.23
N VAL A 177 -2.55 -38.96 -0.08
CA VAL A 177 -2.69 -39.96 0.98
C VAL A 177 -4.07 -40.64 0.82
N PRO A 178 -4.14 -41.93 0.48
CA PRO A 178 -5.40 -42.68 0.36
C PRO A 178 -6.14 -42.82 1.69
#